data_AF-A0A5A7ZEG8-F1
#
_entry.id   AF-A0A5A7ZEG8-F1
#
_cell.length_a   1.000
_cell.length_b   1.000
_cell.length_c   1.000
_cell.angle_alpha   90.00
_cell.angle_beta   90.00
_cell.angle_gamma   90.00
#
_symmetry.space_group_name_H-M   'P 1'
#
loop_
_entity.id
_entity.type
_entity.pdbx_description
1 polymer ?
#
loop_
_entity_poly.entity_id
_entity_poly.type
_entity_poly.pdbx_seq_one_letter_code
_entity_poly.pdbx_strand_id
1 'polypeptide(L)' 'MVTARREIDEMDVQTVPEGAAGTVEETTVFGRPKVVCFDVPTVWGPKRACVHVHRGDVALAG' A
#
# COMPACT_ATOMS: atom_id res chain seq x y z
N MET A 1 -3.16 6.90 8.25
CA MET A 1 -3.61 5.73 7.45
C MET A 1 -3.61 6.12 5.99
N VAL A 2 -3.30 5.17 5.11
CA VAL A 2 -3.44 5.35 3.66
C VAL A 2 -4.35 4.27 3.09
N THR A 3 -4.94 4.55 1.94
CA THR A 3 -5.80 3.61 1.23
C THR A 3 -5.30 3.48 -0.20
N ALA A 4 -5.19 2.26 -0.71
CA ALA A 4 -4.89 2.02 -2.10
C ALA A 4 -6.01 2.62 -2.98
N ARG A 5 -5.65 3.48 -3.94
CA ARG A 5 -6.57 4.10 -4.90
C ARG A 5 -6.77 3.27 -6.17
N ARG A 6 -5.93 2.27 -6.36
CA ARG A 6 -5.93 1.35 -7.49
C ARG A 6 -5.31 0.05 -7.03
N GLU A 7 -5.44 -0.98 -7.84
CA GLU A 7 -4.66 -2.20 -7.67
C GLU A 7 -3.16 -1.88 -7.85
N ILE A 8 -2.33 -2.34 -6.91
CA ILE A 8 -0.88 -2.19 -6.95
C ILE A 8 -0.30 -3.58 -7.07
N ASP A 9 0.19 -3.89 -8.27
CA ASP A 9 0.90 -5.12 -8.57
C ASP A 9 2.41 -4.84 -8.63
N GLU A 10 3.18 -5.47 -7.74
CA GLU A 10 4.63 -5.36 -7.70
C GLU A 10 5.23 -6.76 -7.82
N MET A 11 6.24 -6.91 -8.69
CA MET A 11 6.69 -8.21 -9.21
C MET A 11 7.17 -9.23 -8.15
N ASP A 12 7.48 -8.76 -6.94
CA ASP A 12 7.98 -9.56 -5.80
C ASP A 12 7.08 -9.45 -4.55
N VAL A 13 5.92 -8.81 -4.67
CA VAL A 13 5.00 -8.60 -3.56
C VAL A 13 3.60 -9.03 -3.94
N GLN A 14 2.78 -9.34 -2.94
CA GLN A 14 1.40 -9.68 -3.18
C GLN A 14 0.62 -8.47 -3.70
N THR A 15 -0.17 -8.68 -4.76
CA THR A 15 -1.04 -7.67 -5.35
C THR A 15 -1.94 -7.06 -4.28
N VAL A 16 -1.88 -5.74 -4.15
CA VAL A 16 -2.70 -4.98 -3.20
C VAL A 16 -3.97 -4.53 -3.94
N PRO A 17 -5.16 -4.95 -3.50
CA PRO A 17 -6.40 -4.53 -4.15
C PRO A 17 -6.70 -3.05 -3.88
N GLU A 18 -7.40 -2.41 -4.81
CA GLU A 18 -7.95 -1.08 -4.58
C GLU A 18 -8.82 -1.06 -3.31
N GLY A 19 -8.73 0.02 -2.53
CA GLY A 19 -9.45 0.17 -1.27
C GLY A 19 -8.76 -0.49 -0.06
N ALA A 20 -7.66 -1.23 -0.26
CA ALA A 20 -6.89 -1.79 0.83
C ALA A 20 -6.37 -0.69 1.76
N ALA A 21 -6.57 -0.86 3.06
CA ALA A 21 -6.00 0.01 4.07
C ALA A 21 -4.53 -0.37 4.30
N GLY A 22 -3.68 0.64 4.40
CA GLY A 22 -2.26 0.48 4.61
C GLY A 22 -1.70 1.52 5.58
N THR A 23 -0.51 1.20 6.07
CA THR A 23 0.29 2.07 6.94
C THR A 23 1.56 2.45 6.20
N VAL A 24 1.89 3.74 6.23
CA VAL A 24 3.12 4.26 5.63
C VAL A 24 4.28 3.82 6.52
N GLU A 25 5.17 2.98 5.99
CA GLU A 25 6.40 2.61 6.69
C GLU A 25 7.52 3.60 6.39
N GLU A 26 7.62 4.03 5.13
CA GLU A 26 8.68 4.91 4.68
C GLU A 26 8.11 6.08 3.86
N THR A 27 8.59 7.28 4.16
CA THR A 27 8.33 8.49 3.37
C THR A 27 9.59 8.95 2.67
N THR A 28 9.43 9.48 1.45
CA THR A 28 10.46 10.27 0.79
C THR A 28 10.87 11.48 1.65
N VAL A 29 12.03 12.07 1.35
CA VAL A 29 12.55 13.31 2.01
C VAL A 29 11.54 14.47 1.95
N PHE A 30 10.64 14.48 0.97
CA PHE A 30 9.56 15.46 0.82
C PHE A 30 8.27 15.10 1.58
N GLY A 31 8.31 14.14 2.50
CA GLY A 31 7.17 13.71 3.32
C GLY A 31 6.09 12.94 2.54
N ARG A 32 6.39 12.48 1.32
CA ARG A 32 5.44 11.71 0.50
C ARG A 32 5.59 10.21 0.79
N PRO A 33 4.51 9.42 0.88
CA PRO A 33 4.59 7.98 1.04
C PRO A 33 5.47 7.37 -0.05
N LYS A 34 6.46 6.57 0.37
CA LYS A 34 7.36 5.83 -0.51
C LYS A 34 7.10 4.34 -0.42
N VAL A 35 6.98 3.83 0.80
CA VAL A 35 6.65 2.42 1.08
C VAL A 35 5.43 2.38 1.99
N VAL A 36 4.46 1.56 1.60
CA VAL A 36 3.24 1.33 2.38
C VAL A 36 3.05 -0.16 2.55
N CYS A 37 2.83 -0.59 3.79
CA CYS A 37 2.39 -1.95 4.08
C CYS A 37 0.87 -2.00 4.18
N PHE A 38 0.26 -2.84 3.35
CA PHE A 38 -1.16 -3.11 3.33
C PHE A 38 -1.46 -4.46 3.95
N ASP A 39 -2.59 -4.56 4.63
CA ASP A 39 -3.15 -5.83 5.07
C ASP A 39 -4.05 -6.37 3.95
N VAL A 40 -3.51 -7.32 3.17
CA VAL A 40 -4.22 -7.91 2.04
C VAL A 40 -4.95 -9.17 2.51
N PRO A 41 -6.28 -9.25 2.39
CA PRO A 41 -7.00 -10.48 2.69
C PRO A 41 -6.69 -11.51 1.60
N THR A 42 -6.07 -12.62 1.99
CA THR A 42 -5.78 -13.74 1.08
C THR A 42 -6.57 -14.97 1.49
N VAL A 43 -6.66 -15.97 0.60
CA VAL A 43 -7.30 -17.26 0.90
C VAL A 43 -6.60 -18.05 2.01
N TRP A 44 -5.38 -17.65 2.40
CA TRP A 44 -4.59 -18.25 3.48
C TRP A 44 -4.63 -17.40 4.78
N GLY A 45 -5.39 -16.30 4.79
CA GLY A 45 -5.45 -15.32 5.87
C GLY A 45 -4.94 -13.94 5.45
N PRO A 46 -5.13 -12.90 6.29
CA PRO A 46 -4.60 -11.57 6.02
C PRO A 46 -3.07 -11.63 6.01
N LYS A 47 -2.46 -11.09 4.95
CA LYS A 47 -1.01 -11.01 4.80
C LYS A 47 -0.59 -9.57 4.62
N ARG A 48 0.53 -9.21 5.25
CA ARG A 48 1.13 -7.89 5.13
C ARG A 48 1.95 -7.82 3.84
N ALA A 49 1.59 -6.89 2.96
CA ALA A 49 2.25 -6.63 1.68
C ALA A 49 2.82 -5.22 1.70
N CYS A 50 4.16 -5.10 1.73
CA CYS A 50 4.85 -3.82 1.74
C CYS A 50 5.32 -3.50 0.34
N VAL A 51 4.68 -2.53 -0.30
CA VAL A 51 4.93 -2.15 -1.69
C VAL A 51 5.42 -0.73 -1.78
N HIS A 52 6.20 -0.45 -2.82
CA HIS A 52 6.46 0.94 -3.19
C HIS A 52 5.22 1.57 -3.79
N VAL A 53 4.91 2.78 -3.34
CA VAL A 53 3.75 3.52 -3.81
C VAL A 53 4.17 4.86 -4.39
N HIS A 54 3.41 5.35 -5.36
CA HIS A 54 3.46 6.73 -5.78
C HIS A 54 2.23 7.50 -5.29
N ARG A 55 2.30 8.83 -5.35
CA ARG A 55 1.22 9.73 -4.89
C ARG A 55 -0.12 9.45 -5.60
N GLY A 56 -0.09 8.87 -6.79
CA GLY A 56 -1.29 8.49 -7.55
C GLY A 56 -1.90 7.14 -7.16
N ASP A 57 -1.15 6.32 -6.42
CA ASP A 57 -1.53 4.95 -6.08
C ASP A 57 -2.20 4.86 -4.71
N VAL A 58 -1.97 5.86 -3.85
CA VAL A 58 -2.52 5.90 -2.50
C VAL A 58 -3.21 7.22 -2.17
N ALA A 59 -4.32 7.13 -1.45
CA ALA A 59 -4.98 8.25 -0.79
C ALA A 59 -4.48 8.33 0.65
N LEU A 60 -4.06 9.50 1.10
CA LEU A 60 -3.91 9.76 2.53
C LEU A 60 -5.31 9.95 3.10
N ALA A 61 -5.69 9.13 4.08
CA ALA A 61 -6.86 9.41 4.89
C ALA A 61 -6.53 10.67 5.71
N GLY A 62 -7.21 11.77 5.40
CA GLY A 62 -7.06 13.06 6.07
C GLY A 62 -7.64 13.05 7.48
#